data_AF-A0A377C6W2-F1
#
_entry.id   AF-A0A377C6W2-F1
#
_cell.length_a   1.000
_cell.length_b   1.000
_cell.length_c   1.000
_cell.angle_alpha   90.00
_cell.angle_beta   90.00
_cell.angle_gamma   90.00
#
_symmetry.space_group_name_H-M   'P 1'
#
loop_
_entity.id
_entity.type
_entity.pdbx_description
1 polymer ?
#
loop_
_entity_poly.entity_id
_entity_poly.type
_entity_poly.pdbx_seq_one_letter_code
_entity_poly.pdbx_strand_id
1 'polypeptide(L)'
;MIFDNNYRPRLWASKEETQQVYQQMLECTDIAFLTLDDEDALWGQQPVEDVIARTHNAGVKEVVVKRGADSCLVSIAGEGLVDVPAAKLPKEKVIDTTAAGDSFSAGYLAVRLTGGSAENAAKRGHLTASTVIQYRGAIIPREAMPA
;
A
#
# COMPACT_ATOMS: atom_id res chain seq x y z
N MET A 1 3.06 1.09 -15.33
CA MET A 1 3.60 0.13 -14.36
C MET A 1 3.03 0.42 -12.98
N ILE A 2 2.76 -0.62 -12.19
CA ILE A 2 2.33 -0.51 -10.79
C ILE A 2 3.34 -1.28 -9.93
N PHE A 3 3.82 -0.67 -8.85
CA PHE A 3 4.83 -1.24 -7.96
C PHE A 3 4.32 -1.30 -6.52
N ASP A 4 4.64 -2.37 -5.79
CA ASP A 4 4.41 -2.50 -4.35
C ASP A 4 5.76 -2.71 -3.67
N ASN A 5 6.09 -1.85 -2.70
CA ASN A 5 7.44 -1.79 -2.12
C ASN A 5 7.77 -2.96 -1.20
N ASN A 6 6.80 -3.79 -0.82
CA ASN A 6 6.87 -4.99 0.02
C ASN A 6 8.29 -5.49 0.40
N TYR A 7 8.94 -4.82 1.36
CA TYR A 7 10.37 -4.97 1.58
C TYR A 7 10.68 -6.22 2.42
N ARG A 8 11.63 -7.03 1.93
CA ARG A 8 12.07 -8.27 2.59
C ARG A 8 13.61 -8.31 2.60
N PRO A 9 14.28 -7.72 3.62
CA PRO A 9 15.74 -7.54 3.62
C PRO A 9 16.53 -8.83 3.42
N ARG A 10 15.99 -9.98 3.87
CA ARG A 10 16.64 -11.29 3.73
C ARG A 10 16.73 -11.79 2.27
N LEU A 11 16.00 -11.17 1.35
CA LEU A 11 16.02 -11.50 -0.08
C LEU A 11 17.06 -10.67 -0.87
N TRP A 12 17.72 -9.72 -0.22
CA TRP A 12 18.67 -8.80 -0.84
C TRP A 12 20.07 -9.02 -0.28
N ALA A 13 21.10 -8.74 -1.09
CA ALA A 13 22.48 -8.85 -0.64
C ALA A 13 22.84 -7.71 0.33
N SER A 14 22.29 -6.51 0.11
CA SER A 14 22.43 -5.39 1.03
C SER A 14 21.28 -4.38 0.93
N LYS A 15 21.23 -3.48 1.91
CA LYS A 15 20.28 -2.35 1.93
C LYS A 15 20.53 -1.41 0.75
N GLU A 16 21.79 -1.14 0.45
CA GLU A 16 22.23 -0.24 -0.62
C GLU A 16 21.87 -0.79 -2.01
N GLU A 17 22.01 -2.10 -2.22
CA GLU A 17 21.54 -2.77 -3.44
C GLU A 17 20.02 -2.58 -3.61
N THR A 18 19.25 -2.83 -2.55
CA THR A 18 17.80 -2.67 -2.59
C THR A 18 17.41 -1.23 -2.95
N GLN A 19 18.07 -0.23 -2.33
CA GLN A 19 17.83 1.18 -2.59
C GLN A 19 18.07 1.55 -4.06
N GLN A 20 19.18 1.07 -4.65
CA GLN A 20 19.49 1.32 -6.06
C GLN A 20 18.44 0.72 -7.00
N VAL A 21 18.01 -0.51 -6.74
CA VAL A 21 16.99 -1.17 -7.56
C VAL A 21 15.61 -0.52 -7.37
N TYR A 22 15.25 -0.13 -6.16
CA TYR A 22 13.98 0.57 -5.90
C TYR A 22 13.96 1.94 -6.58
N GLN A 23 15.07 2.68 -6.57
CA GLN A 23 15.16 3.95 -7.28
C GLN A 23 14.89 3.76 -8.79
N GLN A 24 15.53 2.77 -9.42
CA GLN A 24 15.31 2.44 -10.84
C GLN A 24 13.86 2.01 -11.12
N MET A 25 13.27 1.23 -10.21
CA MET A 25 11.88 0.77 -10.34
C MET A 25 10.90 1.93 -10.22
N LEU A 26 11.10 2.84 -9.27
CA LEU A 26 10.27 4.02 -9.06
C LEU A 26 10.31 4.98 -10.27
N GLU A 27 11.47 5.13 -10.91
CA GLU A 27 11.63 5.91 -12.14
C GLU A 27 10.80 5.39 -13.33
N CYS A 28 10.36 4.14 -13.27
CA CYS A 28 9.54 3.49 -14.29
C CYS A 28 8.08 3.25 -13.83
N THR A 29 7.68 3.74 -12.66
CA THR A 29 6.41 3.43 -11.99
C THR A 29 5.36 4.54 -12.17
N ASP A 30 4.13 4.18 -12.53
CA ASP A 30 3.00 5.14 -12.59
C ASP A 30 2.24 5.22 -11.26
N ILE A 31 2.03 4.06 -10.62
CA ILE A 31 1.37 3.93 -9.31
C ILE A 31 2.27 3.16 -8.35
N ALA A 32 2.62 3.76 -7.22
CA ALA A 32 3.43 3.12 -6.18
C ALA A 32 2.59 2.87 -4.91
N PHE A 33 2.50 1.60 -4.49
CA PHE A 33 2.03 1.22 -3.16
C PHE A 33 3.21 1.17 -2.20
N LEU A 34 3.22 2.08 -1.23
CA LEU A 34 4.26 2.19 -0.23
C LEU A 34 3.71 1.78 1.14
N THR A 35 4.11 0.62 1.65
CA THR A 35 3.97 0.34 3.08
C THR A 35 4.96 1.23 3.83
N LEU A 36 4.46 2.10 4.73
CA LEU A 36 5.31 3.10 5.37
C LEU A 36 6.40 2.48 6.25
N ASP A 37 6.09 1.42 6.98
CA ASP A 37 7.08 0.69 7.80
C ASP A 37 8.22 0.10 6.94
N ASP A 38 7.91 -0.31 5.70
CA ASP A 38 8.91 -0.82 4.75
C ASP A 38 9.80 0.33 4.24
N GLU A 39 9.22 1.51 4.00
CA GLU A 39 9.97 2.71 3.66
C GLU A 39 10.88 3.15 4.81
N ASP A 40 10.41 3.09 6.06
CA ASP A 40 11.21 3.40 7.24
C ASP A 40 12.37 2.39 7.40
N ALA A 41 12.12 1.11 7.15
CA ALA A 41 13.15 0.08 7.21
C ALA A 41 14.22 0.27 6.10
N LEU A 42 13.80 0.62 4.88
CA LEU A 42 14.66 0.74 3.71
C LEU A 42 15.36 2.11 3.58
N TRP A 43 14.75 3.20 4.02
CA TRP A 43 15.29 4.55 3.82
C TRP A 43 15.57 5.29 5.13
N GLY A 44 15.20 4.69 6.27
CA GLY A 44 15.19 5.36 7.56
C GLY A 44 13.87 6.11 7.76
N GLN A 45 13.50 6.32 9.02
CA GLN A 45 12.25 6.98 9.39
C GLN A 45 12.25 8.44 8.92
N GLN A 46 11.22 8.82 8.16
CA GLN A 46 11.05 10.16 7.60
C GLN A 46 9.58 10.60 7.75
N PRO A 47 9.29 11.91 7.72
CA PRO A 47 7.93 12.40 7.54
C PRO A 47 7.29 11.77 6.29
N VAL A 48 6.00 11.42 6.37
CA VAL A 48 5.28 10.79 5.25
C VAL A 48 5.20 11.71 4.04
N GLU A 49 5.22 13.02 4.27
CA GLU A 49 5.28 14.07 3.25
C GLU A 49 6.57 13.97 2.43
N ASP A 50 7.69 13.67 3.09
CA ASP A 50 8.99 13.52 2.43
C ASP A 50 9.06 12.20 1.63
N VAL A 51 8.43 11.14 2.15
CA VAL A 51 8.25 9.87 1.43
C VAL A 51 7.44 10.09 0.14
N ILE A 52 6.31 10.79 0.24
CA ILE A 52 5.48 11.12 -0.92
C ILE A 52 6.25 12.01 -1.92
N ALA A 53 6.94 13.04 -1.43
CA ALA A 53 7.67 13.98 -2.26
C ALA A 53 8.82 13.31 -3.02
N ARG A 54 9.64 12.47 -2.36
CA ARG A 54 10.74 11.76 -3.03
C ARG A 54 10.24 10.79 -4.09
N THR A 55 9.09 10.14 -3.86
CA THR A 55 8.50 9.22 -4.83
C THR A 55 7.93 9.95 -6.04
N HIS A 56 7.29 11.11 -5.85
CA HIS A 56 6.90 11.97 -6.96
C HIS A 56 8.12 12.53 -7.72
N ASN A 57 9.21 12.88 -7.04
CA ASN A 57 10.45 13.34 -7.67
C ASN A 57 11.11 12.26 -8.54
N ALA A 58 10.89 10.98 -8.23
CA ALA A 58 11.29 9.88 -9.09
C ALA A 58 10.43 9.74 -10.36
N GLY A 59 9.30 10.46 -10.46
CA GLY A 59 8.41 10.46 -11.63
C GLY A 59 7.08 9.75 -11.42
N VAL A 60 6.83 9.16 -10.25
CA VAL A 60 5.57 8.47 -9.95
C VAL A 60 4.42 9.45 -9.90
N LYS A 61 3.33 9.15 -10.64
CA LYS A 61 2.16 10.03 -10.71
C LYS A 61 1.21 9.85 -9.52
N GLU A 62 0.99 8.62 -9.09
CA GLU A 62 0.05 8.28 -8.00
C GLU A 62 0.79 7.48 -6.91
N VAL A 63 0.85 8.03 -5.71
CA VAL A 63 1.50 7.41 -4.54
C VAL A 63 0.43 7.02 -3.54
N VAL A 64 0.37 5.73 -3.21
CA VAL A 64 -0.58 5.15 -2.26
C VAL A 64 0.18 4.66 -1.04
N VAL A 65 0.08 5.39 0.07
CA VAL A 65 0.75 5.04 1.32
C VAL A 65 -0.17 4.19 2.19
N LYS A 66 0.29 2.98 2.51
CA LYS A 66 -0.35 2.01 3.40
C LYS A 66 0.26 2.14 4.80
N ARG A 67 -0.57 2.43 5.81
CA ARG A 67 -0.13 2.70 7.20
C ARG A 67 -0.76 1.75 8.22
N GLY A 68 -0.93 0.49 7.85
CA GLY A 68 -1.51 -0.53 8.72
C GLY A 68 -2.92 -0.16 9.20
N ALA A 69 -3.07 0.09 10.50
CA ALA A 69 -4.35 0.48 11.11
C ALA A 69 -4.68 1.97 10.99
N ASP A 70 -3.72 2.80 10.57
CA ASP A 70 -3.94 4.21 10.29
C ASP A 70 -4.56 4.41 8.91
N SER A 71 -4.93 5.65 8.59
CA SER A 71 -5.54 5.95 7.30
C SER A 71 -4.58 5.74 6.13
N CYS A 72 -5.14 5.39 4.97
CA CYS A 72 -4.41 5.36 3.71
C CYS A 72 -4.33 6.78 3.16
N LEU A 73 -3.14 7.18 2.73
CA LEU A 73 -2.93 8.43 2.03
C LEU A 73 -2.76 8.16 0.54
N VAL A 74 -3.46 8.90 -0.31
CA VAL A 74 -3.27 8.88 -1.76
C VAL A 74 -2.88 10.28 -2.22
N SER A 75 -1.72 10.38 -2.84
CA SER A 75 -1.22 11.61 -3.45
C SER A 75 -1.13 11.44 -4.96
N ILE A 76 -1.85 12.27 -5.70
CA ILE A 76 -1.75 12.35 -7.16
C ILE A 76 -1.04 13.67 -7.49
N ALA A 77 -0.01 13.61 -8.32
CA ALA A 77 0.80 14.78 -8.66
C ALA A 77 -0.07 15.92 -9.21
N GLY A 78 -0.05 17.08 -8.53
CA GLY A 78 -0.85 18.26 -8.89
C GLY A 78 -2.27 18.30 -8.30
N GLU A 79 -2.66 17.31 -7.50
CA GLU A 79 -3.96 17.25 -6.81
C GLU A 79 -3.78 17.37 -5.28
N GLY A 80 -4.91 17.52 -4.57
CA GLY A 80 -4.92 17.51 -3.11
C GLY A 80 -4.73 16.11 -2.53
N LEU A 81 -4.15 16.03 -1.33
CA LEU A 81 -4.00 14.78 -0.60
C LEU A 81 -5.36 14.17 -0.24
N VAL A 82 -5.56 12.89 -0.59
CA VAL A 82 -6.73 12.12 -0.19
C VAL A 82 -6.36 11.28 1.02
N ASP A 83 -7.07 11.48 2.13
CA ASP A 83 -6.88 10.75 3.38
C ASP A 83 -8.12 9.90 3.69
N VAL A 84 -7.95 8.57 3.69
CA VAL A 84 -9.06 7.61 3.89
C VAL A 84 -8.82 6.73 5.12
N PRO A 85 -9.64 6.87 6.18
CA PRO A 85 -9.48 6.09 7.41
C PRO A 85 -9.63 4.59 7.17
N ALA A 86 -8.84 3.80 7.88
CA ALA A 86 -8.99 2.36 7.89
C ALA A 86 -10.34 1.93 8.47
N ALA A 87 -10.83 0.78 8.02
CA ALA A 87 -12.02 0.17 8.60
C ALA A 87 -11.72 -0.24 10.06
N LYS A 88 -12.46 0.31 11.01
CA LYS A 88 -12.32 -0.07 12.42
C LYS A 88 -12.84 -1.48 12.62
N LEU A 89 -11.94 -2.40 12.95
CA LEU A 89 -12.26 -3.78 13.28
C LEU A 89 -11.94 -4.03 14.78
N PRO A 90 -12.84 -4.65 15.55
CA PRO A 90 -12.53 -5.09 16.91
C PRO A 90 -11.34 -6.05 16.93
N LYS A 91 -10.46 -5.91 17.93
CA LYS A 91 -9.19 -6.67 18.01
C LYS A 91 -9.41 -8.19 18.00
N GLU A 92 -10.49 -8.65 18.63
CA GLU A 92 -10.87 -10.06 18.71
C GLU A 92 -11.26 -10.68 17.36
N LYS A 93 -11.53 -9.85 16.34
CA LYS A 93 -11.80 -10.32 14.98
C LYS A 93 -10.52 -10.43 14.13
N VAL A 94 -9.40 -9.89 14.58
CA VAL A 94 -8.12 -10.01 13.85
C VAL A 94 -7.51 -11.37 14.16
N ILE A 95 -7.54 -12.29 13.19
CA ILE A 95 -7.04 -13.66 13.34
C ILE A 95 -5.62 -13.81 12.79
N ASP A 96 -5.35 -13.25 11.60
CA ASP A 96 -4.07 -13.39 10.90
C ASP A 96 -3.83 -12.14 10.03
N THR A 97 -2.73 -11.41 10.25
CA THR A 97 -2.43 -10.20 9.46
C THR A 97 -1.73 -10.49 8.14
N THR A 98 -1.45 -11.77 7.85
CA THR A 98 -0.88 -12.22 6.58
C THR A 98 -1.74 -11.73 5.40
N ALA A 99 -1.10 -11.24 4.34
CA ALA A 99 -1.72 -10.72 3.11
C ALA A 99 -2.62 -9.47 3.28
N ALA A 100 -2.61 -8.79 4.44
CA ALA A 100 -3.35 -7.54 4.61
C ALA A 100 -2.92 -6.46 3.58
N GLY A 101 -1.61 -6.26 3.40
CA GLY A 101 -1.06 -5.30 2.43
C GLY A 101 -1.34 -5.71 0.98
N ASP A 102 -1.16 -6.98 0.65
CA ASP A 102 -1.36 -7.50 -0.71
C ASP A 102 -2.84 -7.41 -1.14
N SER A 103 -3.75 -7.78 -0.22
CA SER A 103 -5.19 -7.68 -0.45
C SER A 103 -5.69 -6.23 -0.46
N PHE A 104 -5.07 -5.31 0.28
CA PHE A 104 -5.32 -3.88 0.14
C PHE A 104 -5.02 -3.41 -1.28
N SER A 105 -3.81 -3.70 -1.80
CA SER A 105 -3.40 -3.30 -3.14
C SER A 105 -4.34 -3.90 -4.20
N ALA A 106 -4.75 -5.16 -4.04
CA ALA A 106 -5.72 -5.80 -4.94
C ALA A 106 -7.09 -5.09 -4.91
N GLY A 107 -7.64 -4.81 -3.73
CA GLY A 107 -8.92 -4.11 -3.59
C GLY A 107 -8.87 -2.69 -4.16
N TYR A 108 -7.76 -1.98 -3.94
CA TYR A 108 -7.52 -0.66 -4.51
C TYR A 108 -7.57 -0.70 -6.04
N LEU A 109 -6.78 -1.59 -6.65
CA LEU A 109 -6.68 -1.70 -8.11
C LEU A 109 -7.98 -2.17 -8.76
N ALA A 110 -8.76 -3.02 -8.10
CA ALA A 110 -10.06 -3.48 -8.61
C ALA A 110 -11.02 -2.31 -8.91
N VAL A 111 -10.96 -1.24 -8.11
CA VAL A 111 -11.76 -0.02 -8.31
C VAL A 111 -11.01 0.99 -9.18
N ARG A 112 -9.72 1.21 -8.92
CA ARG A 112 -8.95 2.24 -9.62
C ARG A 112 -8.82 1.97 -11.12
N LEU A 113 -8.56 0.72 -11.50
CA LEU A 113 -8.40 0.32 -12.90
C LEU A 113 -9.73 0.20 -13.65
N THR A 114 -10.87 0.29 -12.96
CA THR A 114 -12.22 0.28 -13.54
C THR A 114 -12.88 1.66 -13.56
N GLY A 115 -12.09 2.72 -13.33
CA GLY A 115 -12.52 4.12 -13.43
C GLY A 115 -13.00 4.74 -12.12
N GLY A 116 -12.86 4.04 -10.98
CA GLY A 116 -13.16 4.60 -9.67
C GLY A 116 -12.17 5.67 -9.20
N SER A 117 -12.62 6.52 -8.27
CA SER A 117 -11.79 7.53 -7.62
C SER A 117 -10.76 6.91 -6.67
N ALA A 118 -9.68 7.64 -6.39
CA ALA A 118 -8.68 7.27 -5.39
C ALA A 118 -9.30 7.00 -4.00
N GLU A 119 -10.27 7.82 -3.59
CA GLU A 119 -10.97 7.63 -2.33
C GLU A 119 -11.75 6.30 -2.28
N ASN A 120 -12.51 5.99 -3.35
CA ASN A 120 -13.26 4.73 -3.42
C ASN A 120 -12.34 3.51 -3.56
N ALA A 121 -11.21 3.67 -4.24
CA ALA A 121 -10.18 2.64 -4.31
C ALA A 121 -9.56 2.36 -2.93
N ALA A 122 -9.19 3.39 -2.18
CA ALA A 122 -8.70 3.22 -0.81
C ALA A 122 -9.75 2.59 0.12
N LYS A 123 -11.03 3.00 0.01
CA LYS A 123 -12.13 2.35 0.75
C LYS A 123 -12.25 0.86 0.42
N ARG A 124 -12.14 0.48 -0.86
CA ARG A 124 -12.18 -0.93 -1.27
C ARG A 124 -10.95 -1.70 -0.80
N GLY A 125 -9.76 -1.09 -0.85
CA GLY A 125 -8.53 -1.65 -0.29
C GLY A 125 -8.70 -1.97 1.20
N HIS A 126 -9.18 -1.01 1.99
CA HIS A 126 -9.47 -1.20 3.42
C HIS A 126 -10.51 -2.29 3.69
N LEU A 127 -11.62 -2.30 2.95
CA LEU A 127 -12.65 -3.33 3.06
C LEU A 127 -12.09 -4.73 2.78
N THR A 128 -11.26 -4.85 1.73
CA THR A 128 -10.67 -6.13 1.35
C THR A 128 -9.68 -6.62 2.41
N ALA A 129 -8.74 -5.76 2.83
CA ALA A 129 -7.77 -6.09 3.87
C ALA A 129 -8.42 -6.43 5.21
N SER A 130 -9.37 -5.62 5.67
CA SER A 130 -10.11 -5.88 6.92
C SER A 130 -10.91 -7.17 6.88
N THR A 131 -11.37 -7.62 5.71
CA THR A 131 -12.02 -8.92 5.56
C THR A 131 -11.00 -10.05 5.61
N VAL A 132 -9.86 -9.92 4.91
CA VAL A 132 -8.82 -10.95 4.85
C VAL A 132 -8.26 -11.27 6.24
N ILE A 133 -7.99 -10.25 7.06
CA ILE A 133 -7.39 -10.46 8.38
C ILE A 133 -8.29 -11.18 9.40
N GLN A 134 -9.56 -11.41 9.06
CA GLN A 134 -10.53 -12.15 9.88
C GLN A 134 -10.48 -13.66 9.64
N TYR A 135 -9.58 -14.15 8.79
CA TYR A 135 -9.44 -15.56 8.45
C TYR A 135 -7.96 -15.95 8.51
N ARG A 136 -7.71 -17.25 8.73
CA ARG A 136 -6.34 -17.79 8.75
C ARG A 136 -5.86 -18.05 7.32
N GLY A 137 -4.63 -17.63 7.02
CA GLY A 137 -4.00 -17.83 5.72
C GLY A 137 -4.24 -16.69 4.74
N ALA A 138 -3.37 -16.58 3.73
CA ALA A 138 -3.34 -15.46 2.79
C ALA A 138 -4.55 -15.36 1.85
N ILE A 139 -5.17 -16.50 1.50
CA ILE A 139 -6.29 -16.59 0.57
C ILE A 139 -7.50 -17.10 1.34
N ILE A 140 -8.49 -16.24 1.54
CA ILE A 140 -9.71 -16.54 2.29
C ILE A 140 -10.72 -17.31 1.42
N PRO A 141 -11.73 -17.99 2.03
CA PRO A 141 -12.82 -18.61 1.28
C PRO A 141 -13.52 -17.61 0.36
N ARG A 142 -13.93 -18.05 -0.84
CA ARG A 142 -14.56 -17.18 -1.84
C ARG A 142 -15.84 -16.53 -1.30
N GLU A 143 -16.59 -17.27 -0.50
CA GLU A 143 -17.85 -16.84 0.12
C GLU A 143 -17.63 -15.77 1.19
N ALA A 144 -16.41 -15.62 1.68
CA ALA A 144 -16.03 -14.59 2.64
C ALA A 144 -15.59 -13.28 1.98
N MET A 145 -15.36 -13.24 0.67
CA MET A 145 -14.91 -12.04 -0.03
C MET A 145 -15.99 -10.95 -0.01
N PRO A 146 -15.61 -9.67 0.20
CA PRO A 146 -16.58 -8.57 0.14
C PRO A 146 -17.09 -8.36 -1.29
N ALA A 147 -18.36 -7.98 -1.42
CA ALA A 147 -18.99 -7.60 -2.69
C ALA A 147 -18.46 -6.27 -3.26
#